data_AF-A0A1S3QF75-F1
#
_entry.id   AF-A0A1S3QF75-F1
#
_cell.length_a   1.000
_cell.length_b   1.000
_cell.length_c   1.000
_cell.angle_alpha   90.00
_cell.angle_beta   90.00
_cell.angle_gamma   90.00
#
_symmetry.space_group_name_H-M   'P 1'
#
loop_
_entity.id
_entity.type
_entity.pdbx_description
1 polymer ?
#
loop_
_entity_poly.entity_id
_entity_poly.type
_entity_poly.pdbx_seq_one_letter_code
_entity_poly.pdbx_strand_id
1 'polypeptide(L)'
;MDQQFEEIDSSGQWQNLYNEIRSQASDYSYQMAKRPENQNRNRYRDVSPYDHSRVKLENSENDYINASLVMVEEAQRIYILSQGPLKNTCGHFWLMVWEQNSKAVIMLNRIIEKGSEKCAQYWPTAEGHQLSYTDTGFVVTLVKEEDMSYYVIRVLELRNTEMDKRKDPSSVDIQKVLLDMREYRMGLIQTPDQLRFSYRAVLEGAKYIMGDCSVQKMWRELSKEDQDPVSDSESLLPTQPPSKCPLEKYNGSRVSRGEEGGDAELGERTTGTESPYKEQDVDESTANARKRPRDERVSNCTPKITDPKQTKPSITDSEKKRKRPRTSDH
;
A
#
# COMPACT_ATOMS: atom_id res chain seq x y z
N MET A 1 -8.18 -1.16 -32.87
CA MET A 1 -6.86 -0.86 -32.25
C MET A 1 -5.77 -1.14 -33.27
N ASP A 2 -5.63 -2.39 -33.72
CA ASP A 2 -4.57 -2.83 -34.64
C ASP A 2 -4.49 -2.02 -35.94
N GLN A 3 -5.62 -1.80 -36.64
CA GLN A 3 -5.65 -0.95 -37.84
C GLN A 3 -5.16 0.49 -37.54
N GLN A 4 -5.56 1.08 -36.41
CA GLN A 4 -5.14 2.43 -36.03
C GLN A 4 -3.63 2.46 -35.74
N PHE A 5 -3.08 1.41 -35.12
CA PHE A 5 -1.65 1.25 -34.92
C PHE A 5 -0.91 1.19 -36.27
N GLU A 6 -1.36 0.34 -37.21
CA GLU A 6 -0.77 0.21 -38.54
C GLU A 6 -0.83 1.52 -39.34
N GLU A 7 -1.93 2.28 -39.25
CA GLU A 7 -2.09 3.60 -39.87
C GLU A 7 -1.11 4.63 -39.30
N ILE A 8 -0.95 4.71 -37.97
CA ILE A 8 -0.01 5.66 -37.34
C ILE A 8 1.44 5.28 -37.64
N ASP A 9 1.78 3.99 -37.61
CA ASP A 9 3.14 3.48 -37.80
C ASP A 9 3.60 3.62 -39.25
N SER A 10 2.76 3.20 -40.21
CA SER A 10 3.05 3.34 -41.65
C SER A 10 3.10 4.80 -42.13
N SER A 11 2.37 5.71 -41.47
CA SER A 11 2.41 7.15 -41.75
C SER A 11 3.48 7.92 -40.95
N GLY A 12 4.16 7.26 -40.00
CA GLY A 12 5.18 7.88 -39.15
C GLY A 12 4.65 8.94 -38.18
N GLN A 13 3.35 8.94 -37.86
CA GLN A 13 2.67 10.05 -37.17
C GLN A 13 2.74 10.01 -35.63
N TRP A 14 3.45 9.05 -35.04
CA TRP A 14 3.61 8.91 -33.58
C TRP A 14 3.96 10.22 -32.86
N GLN A 15 4.85 11.03 -33.42
CA GLN A 15 5.26 12.31 -32.82
C GLN A 15 4.13 13.36 -32.83
N ASN A 16 3.27 13.35 -33.84
CA ASN A 16 2.12 14.25 -33.93
C ASN A 16 1.05 13.85 -32.93
N LEU A 17 0.70 12.56 -32.86
CA LEU A 17 -0.24 12.02 -31.89
C LEU A 17 0.22 12.27 -30.45
N TYR A 18 1.51 12.07 -30.15
CA TYR A 18 2.07 12.40 -28.84
C TYR A 18 1.92 13.89 -28.49
N ASN A 19 2.19 14.79 -29.45
CA ASN A 19 2.05 16.23 -29.24
C ASN A 19 0.58 16.65 -29.06
N GLU A 20 -0.33 16.01 -29.78
CA GLU A 20 -1.78 16.19 -29.65
C GLU A 20 -2.25 15.77 -28.25
N ILE A 21 -1.97 14.54 -27.82
CA ILE A 21 -2.30 14.04 -26.46
C ILE A 21 -1.72 14.98 -25.40
N ARG A 22 -0.47 15.43 -25.57
CA ARG A 22 0.17 16.38 -24.65
C ARG A 22 -0.50 17.75 -24.61
N SER A 23 -1.06 18.23 -25.72
CA SER A 23 -1.78 19.50 -25.79
C SER A 23 -3.20 19.43 -25.20
N GLN A 24 -3.81 18.24 -25.19
CA GLN A 24 -5.11 17.97 -24.57
C GLN A 24 -5.00 17.63 -23.07
N ALA A 25 -3.80 17.32 -22.56
CA ALA A 25 -3.56 16.98 -21.17
C ALA A 25 -3.96 18.14 -20.23
N SER A 26 -4.78 17.83 -19.23
CA SER A 26 -5.22 18.80 -18.21
C SER A 26 -4.05 19.21 -17.32
N ASP A 27 -3.94 20.51 -17.03
CA ASP A 27 -3.02 21.04 -16.02
C ASP A 27 -3.80 21.35 -14.73
N TYR A 28 -3.33 20.83 -13.60
CA TYR A 28 -3.93 20.99 -12.28
C TYR A 28 -2.91 21.55 -11.28
N SER A 29 -3.39 22.08 -10.16
CA SER A 29 -2.53 22.60 -9.10
C SER A 29 -1.61 21.50 -8.53
N TYR A 30 -0.34 21.86 -8.28
CA TYR A 30 0.68 21.04 -7.60
C TYR A 30 1.48 21.86 -6.57
N GLN A 31 0.83 22.86 -5.95
CA GLN A 31 1.47 23.84 -5.07
C GLN A 31 2.04 23.20 -3.80
N MET A 32 1.46 22.10 -3.30
CA MET A 32 2.01 21.37 -2.17
C MET A 32 3.43 20.86 -2.47
N ALA A 33 3.64 20.34 -3.69
CA ALA A 33 4.94 19.83 -4.13
C ALA A 33 6.01 20.92 -4.28
N LYS A 34 5.62 22.19 -4.46
CA LYS A 34 6.56 23.32 -4.63
C LYS A 34 6.91 24.07 -3.33
N ARG A 35 6.28 23.72 -2.20
CA ARG A 35 6.62 24.31 -0.89
C ARG A 35 8.11 24.12 -0.57
N PRO A 36 8.80 25.12 0.04
CA PRO A 36 10.23 25.01 0.37
C PRO A 36 10.58 23.75 1.17
N GLU A 37 9.75 23.40 2.16
CA GLU A 37 9.89 22.21 3.00
C GLU A 37 9.84 20.87 2.25
N ASN A 38 9.24 20.86 1.05
CA ASN A 38 9.02 19.66 0.23
C ASN A 38 10.05 19.52 -0.90
N GLN A 39 10.95 20.49 -1.10
CA GLN A 39 11.92 20.45 -2.20
C GLN A 39 12.86 19.25 -2.12
N ASN A 40 13.29 18.86 -0.92
CA ASN A 40 14.13 17.69 -0.66
C ASN A 40 13.36 16.35 -0.68
N ARG A 41 12.04 16.36 -0.87
CA ARG A 41 11.20 15.17 -1.04
C ARG A 41 10.93 14.86 -2.53
N ASN A 42 11.36 15.72 -3.45
CA ASN A 42 11.21 15.56 -4.90
C ASN A 42 12.52 15.16 -5.58
N ARG A 43 12.53 14.06 -6.32
CA ARG A 43 13.69 13.60 -7.09
C ARG A 43 13.97 14.47 -8.32
N TYR A 44 12.92 15.01 -8.93
CA TYR A 44 13.00 15.87 -10.12
C TYR A 44 12.18 17.14 -9.88
N ARG A 45 12.65 18.30 -10.39
CA ARG A 45 12.01 19.61 -10.13
C ARG A 45 10.76 19.82 -10.98
N ASP A 46 10.70 19.12 -12.10
CA ASP A 46 9.71 19.14 -13.18
C ASP A 46 8.70 17.99 -13.12
N VAL A 47 8.84 17.07 -12.15
CA VAL A 47 7.86 15.99 -11.89
C VAL A 47 7.27 16.18 -10.50
N SER A 48 5.96 16.36 -10.40
CA SER A 48 5.26 16.65 -9.14
C SER A 48 3.83 16.10 -9.19
N PRO A 49 3.31 15.53 -8.09
CA PRO A 49 1.92 15.08 -8.03
C PRO A 49 0.97 16.27 -7.98
N TYR A 50 -0.23 16.11 -8.54
CA TYR A 50 -1.28 17.12 -8.43
C TYR A 50 -1.90 17.12 -7.02
N ASP A 51 -2.25 18.29 -6.50
CA ASP A 51 -2.73 18.50 -5.13
C ASP A 51 -4.04 17.73 -4.83
N HIS A 52 -4.85 17.47 -5.86
CA HIS A 52 -6.13 16.77 -5.74
C HIS A 52 -6.02 15.23 -5.73
N SER A 53 -4.92 14.68 -6.23
CA SER A 53 -4.71 13.23 -6.36
C SER A 53 -3.45 12.72 -5.65
N ARG A 54 -2.62 13.61 -5.08
CA ARG A 54 -1.45 13.20 -4.29
C ARG A 54 -1.88 12.29 -3.14
N VAL A 55 -1.04 11.30 -2.85
CA VAL A 55 -1.16 10.55 -1.59
C VAL A 55 -0.75 11.47 -0.44
N LYS A 56 -1.43 11.32 0.71
CA LYS A 56 -1.13 12.04 1.95
C LYS A 56 -0.70 11.03 3.00
N LEU A 57 0.37 11.32 3.72
CA LEU A 57 0.80 10.51 4.86
C LEU A 57 0.06 10.96 6.11
N GLU A 58 -0.54 10.03 6.84
CA GLU A 58 -1.34 10.36 8.04
C GLU A 58 -0.47 10.40 9.30
N ASN A 59 0.49 9.49 9.41
CA ASN A 59 1.38 9.36 10.57
C ASN A 59 2.75 10.02 10.32
N SER A 60 2.76 11.25 9.79
CA SER A 60 3.96 12.07 9.61
C SER A 60 3.68 13.54 9.90
N GLU A 61 4.65 14.27 10.46
CA GLU A 61 4.54 15.73 10.68
C GLU A 61 4.30 16.51 9.37
N ASN A 62 4.76 15.94 8.24
CA ASN A 62 4.57 16.49 6.91
C ASN A 62 3.95 15.43 6.01
N ASP A 63 2.69 15.64 5.63
CA ASP A 63 1.86 14.72 4.85
C ASP A 63 2.35 14.49 3.40
N TYR A 64 3.42 15.16 2.97
CA TYR A 64 3.86 15.15 1.58
C TYR A 64 4.77 13.97 1.22
N ILE A 65 4.33 13.22 0.21
CA ILE A 65 5.14 12.30 -0.58
C ILE A 65 4.89 12.56 -2.07
N ASN A 66 5.92 12.38 -2.92
CA ASN A 66 5.77 12.50 -4.38
C ASN A 66 5.17 11.19 -4.95
N ALA A 67 3.87 11.03 -4.72
CA ALA A 67 3.06 9.92 -5.22
C ALA A 67 1.63 10.40 -5.53
N SER A 68 1.00 9.80 -6.53
CA SER A 68 -0.38 10.10 -6.96
C SER A 68 -1.24 8.84 -6.94
N LEU A 69 -2.45 8.95 -6.40
CA LEU A 69 -3.51 7.97 -6.50
C LEU A 69 -4.18 8.09 -7.88
N VAL A 70 -4.18 7.02 -8.66
CA VAL A 70 -4.73 6.96 -10.01
C VAL A 70 -5.85 5.94 -10.05
N MET A 71 -7.09 6.41 -10.20
CA MET A 71 -8.25 5.56 -10.43
C MET A 71 -8.44 5.37 -11.94
N VAL A 72 -8.51 4.12 -12.38
CA VAL A 72 -8.83 3.75 -13.76
C VAL A 72 -10.22 3.11 -13.72
N GLU A 73 -11.25 3.95 -13.92
CA GLU A 73 -12.66 3.57 -13.76
C GLU A 73 -13.06 2.38 -14.63
N GLU A 74 -12.67 2.39 -15.92
CA GLU A 74 -12.94 1.32 -16.89
C GLU A 74 -12.36 -0.04 -16.46
N ALA A 75 -11.19 -0.03 -15.81
CA ALA A 75 -10.55 -1.24 -15.30
C ALA A 75 -11.00 -1.61 -13.88
N GLN A 76 -11.81 -0.77 -13.22
CA GLN A 76 -12.16 -0.84 -11.80
C GLN A 76 -10.94 -1.02 -10.88
N ARG A 77 -9.82 -0.35 -11.22
CA ARG A 77 -8.54 -0.49 -10.52
C ARG A 77 -8.02 0.85 -10.02
N ILE A 78 -7.38 0.81 -8.87
CA ILE A 78 -6.70 1.93 -8.24
C ILE A 78 -5.21 1.60 -8.16
N TYR A 79 -4.38 2.54 -8.56
CA TYR A 79 -2.93 2.44 -8.55
C TYR A 79 -2.34 3.60 -7.76
N ILE A 80 -1.16 3.40 -7.18
CA ILE A 80 -0.32 4.49 -6.67
C ILE A 80 0.90 4.58 -7.58
N LEU A 81 1.07 5.71 -8.27
CA LEU A 81 2.26 6.01 -9.04
C LEU A 81 3.15 6.93 -8.21
N SER A 82 4.38 6.49 -7.92
CA SER A 82 5.34 7.18 -7.05
C SER A 82 6.68 7.34 -7.77
N GLN A 83 7.44 8.38 -7.43
CA GLN A 83 8.86 8.42 -7.78
C GLN A 83 9.63 7.27 -7.09
N GLY A 84 10.77 6.85 -7.67
CA GLY A 84 11.73 6.00 -6.97
C GLY A 84 12.26 6.69 -5.70
N PRO A 85 12.09 6.12 -4.49
CA PRO A 85 12.41 6.78 -3.23
C PRO A 85 13.81 7.41 -3.18
N LEU A 86 13.89 8.57 -2.51
CA LEU A 86 15.16 9.20 -2.11
C LEU A 86 15.61 8.60 -0.77
N LYS A 87 16.90 8.74 -0.43
CA LYS A 87 17.46 8.20 0.83
C LYS A 87 16.72 8.69 2.08
N ASN A 88 16.25 9.94 2.06
CA ASN A 88 15.44 10.59 3.10
C ASN A 88 13.91 10.37 2.95
N THR A 89 13.46 9.58 1.97
CA THR A 89 12.04 9.27 1.76
C THR A 89 11.75 7.76 1.70
N CYS A 90 12.70 6.90 2.07
CA CYS A 90 12.47 5.46 2.13
C CYS A 90 11.47 5.09 3.25
N GLY A 91 11.59 5.66 4.45
CA GLY A 91 10.61 5.47 5.52
C GLY A 91 9.21 5.95 5.12
N HIS A 92 9.12 7.19 4.63
CA HIS A 92 7.90 7.76 4.06
C HIS A 92 7.24 6.88 2.96
N PHE A 93 8.03 6.20 2.13
CA PHE A 93 7.52 5.27 1.12
C PHE A 93 6.90 4.01 1.75
N TRP A 94 7.54 3.43 2.77
CA TRP A 94 6.99 2.27 3.48
C TRP A 94 5.78 2.63 4.35
N LEU A 95 5.75 3.83 4.92
CA LEU A 95 4.57 4.38 5.58
C LEU A 95 3.39 4.47 4.59
N MET A 96 3.61 5.01 3.40
CA MET A 96 2.60 5.05 2.33
C MET A 96 2.09 3.64 1.97
N VAL A 97 2.99 2.67 1.78
CA VAL A 97 2.62 1.27 1.47
C VAL A 97 1.76 0.67 2.58
N TRP A 98 2.08 0.94 3.84
CA TRP A 98 1.34 0.48 5.01
C TRP A 98 -0.05 1.13 5.13
N GLU A 99 -0.12 2.47 5.15
CA GLU A 99 -1.36 3.24 5.30
C GLU A 99 -2.36 2.93 4.16
N GLN A 100 -1.86 2.79 2.94
CA GLN A 100 -2.67 2.46 1.77
C GLN A 100 -2.93 0.94 1.61
N ASN A 101 -2.56 0.13 2.61
CA ASN A 101 -2.74 -1.34 2.66
C ASN A 101 -2.27 -2.07 1.37
N SER A 102 -1.20 -1.55 0.75
CA SER A 102 -0.73 -2.00 -0.56
C SER A 102 -0.05 -3.36 -0.46
N LYS A 103 -0.50 -4.33 -1.27
CA LYS A 103 0.00 -5.72 -1.22
C LYS A 103 1.18 -6.01 -2.14
N ALA A 104 1.47 -5.14 -3.10
CA ALA A 104 2.55 -5.32 -4.06
C ALA A 104 3.16 -3.97 -4.44
N VAL A 105 4.47 -3.97 -4.70
CA VAL A 105 5.22 -2.83 -5.24
C VAL A 105 5.84 -3.28 -6.57
N ILE A 106 5.56 -2.55 -7.64
CA ILE A 106 6.10 -2.83 -8.98
C ILE A 106 7.20 -1.80 -9.27
N MET A 107 8.46 -2.25 -9.30
CA MET A 107 9.61 -1.41 -9.62
C MET A 107 10.03 -1.65 -11.08
N LEU A 108 10.01 -0.59 -11.91
CA LEU A 108 10.24 -0.66 -13.36
C LEU A 108 11.61 -0.11 -13.79
N ASN A 109 12.47 0.26 -12.83
CA ASN A 109 13.80 0.83 -13.07
C ASN A 109 14.85 0.10 -12.24
N ARG A 110 16.13 0.25 -12.60
CA ARG A 110 17.25 -0.14 -11.72
C ARG A 110 17.61 0.99 -10.75
N ILE A 111 18.28 0.67 -9.66
CA ILE A 111 18.84 1.64 -8.70
C ILE A 111 19.78 2.62 -9.42
N ILE A 112 20.66 2.10 -10.29
CA ILE A 112 21.57 2.89 -11.12
C ILE A 112 21.27 2.65 -12.60
N GLU A 113 21.17 3.73 -13.37
CA GLU A 113 21.01 3.67 -14.82
C GLU A 113 21.90 4.72 -15.48
N LYS A 114 22.68 4.31 -16.49
CA LYS A 114 23.62 5.18 -17.22
C LYS A 114 24.57 5.95 -16.27
N GLY A 115 25.00 5.29 -15.18
CA GLY A 115 25.88 5.86 -14.16
C GLY A 115 25.21 6.76 -13.10
N SER A 116 23.88 6.94 -13.14
CA SER A 116 23.16 7.83 -12.21
C SER A 116 22.20 7.06 -11.30
N GLU A 117 22.16 7.39 -10.01
CA GLU A 117 21.18 6.86 -9.04
C GLU A 117 19.75 7.33 -9.39
N LYS A 118 18.90 6.41 -9.81
CA LYS A 118 17.47 6.62 -10.16
C LYS A 118 16.52 6.33 -9.01
N CYS A 119 16.95 5.49 -8.07
CA CYS A 119 16.18 5.09 -6.90
C CYS A 119 17.18 4.74 -5.79
N ALA A 120 16.85 5.01 -4.53
CA ALA A 120 17.64 4.50 -3.40
C ALA A 120 17.43 2.98 -3.23
N GLN A 121 18.34 2.31 -2.54
CA GLN A 121 18.16 0.94 -2.03
C GLN A 121 17.13 0.97 -0.88
N TYR A 122 15.83 0.92 -1.22
CA TYR A 122 14.74 1.03 -0.24
C TYR A 122 14.26 -0.33 0.30
N TRP A 123 14.92 -1.43 -0.05
CA TRP A 123 14.64 -2.78 0.45
C TRP A 123 15.96 -3.52 0.75
N PRO A 124 15.99 -4.46 1.72
CA PRO A 124 17.15 -5.32 1.97
C PRO A 124 17.50 -6.21 0.78
N THR A 125 18.80 -6.47 0.57
CA THR A 125 19.35 -7.14 -0.64
C THR A 125 19.79 -8.59 -0.44
N ALA A 126 19.59 -9.15 0.75
CA ALA A 126 19.96 -10.52 1.08
C ALA A 126 18.92 -11.12 2.02
N GLU A 127 18.54 -12.39 1.82
CA GLU A 127 17.51 -13.03 2.62
C GLU A 127 17.87 -13.01 4.11
N GLY A 128 16.84 -12.90 4.96
CA GLY A 128 16.97 -12.71 6.40
C GLY A 128 17.52 -11.34 6.85
N HIS A 129 18.04 -10.51 5.94
CA HIS A 129 18.48 -9.16 6.29
C HIS A 129 17.31 -8.19 6.34
N GLN A 130 17.47 -7.17 7.18
CA GLN A 130 16.46 -6.14 7.43
C GLN A 130 17.03 -4.73 7.25
N LEU A 131 16.19 -3.80 6.80
CA LEU A 131 16.42 -2.36 6.87
C LEU A 131 15.44 -1.72 7.86
N SER A 132 15.94 -0.77 8.66
CA SER A 132 15.14 -0.06 9.66
C SER A 132 15.00 1.42 9.27
N TYR A 133 13.77 1.91 9.31
CA TYR A 133 13.36 3.27 8.98
C TYR A 133 12.79 3.92 10.24
N THR A 134 13.69 4.36 11.11
CA THR A 134 13.36 4.90 12.45
C THR A 134 12.61 6.23 12.41
N ASP A 135 12.68 6.96 11.30
CA ASP A 135 11.92 8.18 11.00
C ASP A 135 10.40 7.92 10.90
N THR A 136 10.02 6.72 10.48
CA THR A 136 8.61 6.28 10.35
C THR A 136 8.27 5.05 11.18
N GLY A 137 9.22 4.53 11.97
CA GLY A 137 9.01 3.37 12.83
C GLY A 137 8.83 2.04 12.09
N PHE A 138 9.39 1.84 10.89
CA PHE A 138 9.25 0.58 10.14
C PHE A 138 10.53 -0.26 10.07
N VAL A 139 10.37 -1.57 10.01
CA VAL A 139 11.42 -2.52 9.62
C VAL A 139 10.94 -3.31 8.41
N VAL A 140 11.81 -3.47 7.42
CA VAL A 140 11.56 -4.26 6.20
C VAL A 140 12.56 -5.39 6.14
N THR A 141 12.08 -6.63 6.04
CA THR A 141 12.91 -7.85 5.99
C THR A 141 12.74 -8.53 4.64
N LEU A 142 13.83 -8.99 4.01
CA LEU A 142 13.73 -9.84 2.83
C LEU A 142 13.50 -11.29 3.28
N VAL A 143 12.29 -11.80 3.01
CA VAL A 143 11.89 -13.17 3.37
C VAL A 143 12.30 -14.15 2.30
N LYS A 144 12.15 -13.78 1.02
CA LYS A 144 12.49 -14.62 -0.13
C LYS A 144 12.78 -13.80 -1.38
N GLU A 145 13.74 -14.22 -2.19
CA GLU A 145 14.03 -13.70 -3.53
C GLU A 145 13.94 -14.82 -4.58
N GLU A 146 13.28 -14.53 -5.71
CA GLU A 146 13.19 -15.44 -6.86
C GLU A 146 13.60 -14.68 -8.14
N ASP A 147 14.80 -14.99 -8.64
CA ASP A 147 15.31 -14.46 -9.90
C ASP A 147 14.63 -15.11 -11.10
N MET A 148 14.05 -14.28 -11.97
CA MET A 148 13.51 -14.67 -13.27
C MET A 148 14.33 -14.01 -14.38
N SER A 149 14.15 -14.45 -15.63
CA SER A 149 15.02 -14.04 -16.74
C SER A 149 15.02 -12.55 -17.09
N TYR A 150 13.98 -11.79 -16.71
CA TYR A 150 13.85 -10.35 -16.98
C TYR A 150 13.25 -9.55 -15.80
N TYR A 151 12.99 -10.18 -14.66
CA TYR A 151 12.42 -9.58 -13.46
C TYR A 151 12.81 -10.39 -12.22
N VAL A 152 12.57 -9.84 -11.03
CA VAL A 152 12.83 -10.53 -9.76
C VAL A 152 11.59 -10.40 -8.88
N ILE A 153 11.12 -11.50 -8.31
CA ILE A 153 10.06 -11.49 -7.30
C ILE A 153 10.71 -11.46 -5.92
N ARG A 154 10.23 -10.59 -5.04
CA ARG A 154 10.66 -10.55 -3.64
C ARG A 154 9.45 -10.65 -2.72
N VAL A 155 9.54 -11.53 -1.72
CA VAL A 155 8.64 -11.54 -0.58
C VAL A 155 9.29 -10.69 0.51
N LEU A 156 8.65 -9.59 0.86
CA LEU A 156 9.10 -8.67 1.90
C LEU A 156 8.13 -8.72 3.08
N GLU A 157 8.68 -8.82 4.29
CA GLU A 157 7.92 -8.54 5.51
C GLU A 157 8.08 -7.06 5.85
N LEU A 158 6.97 -6.36 6.07
CA LEU A 158 6.93 -4.98 6.55
C LEU A 158 6.32 -4.99 7.96
N ARG A 159 7.10 -4.55 8.96
CA ARG A 159 6.69 -4.51 10.37
C ARG A 159 6.70 -3.09 10.92
N ASN A 160 5.59 -2.70 11.56
CA ASN A 160 5.49 -1.44 12.29
C ASN A 160 6.00 -1.62 13.73
N THR A 161 7.10 -0.95 14.06
CA THR A 161 7.75 -1.02 15.38
C THR A 161 7.13 -0.11 16.44
N GLU A 162 6.30 0.89 16.06
CA GLU A 162 5.53 1.67 17.04
C GLU A 162 4.42 0.82 17.68
N MET A 163 3.90 -0.19 16.96
CA MET A 163 3.02 -1.19 17.57
C MET A 163 3.78 -2.08 18.56
N ASP A 164 5.01 -2.51 18.22
CA ASP A 164 5.88 -3.28 19.14
C ASP A 164 6.34 -2.46 20.36
N LYS A 165 6.39 -1.12 20.25
CA LYS A 165 6.68 -0.21 21.38
C LYS A 165 5.50 -0.05 22.34
N ARG A 166 4.27 -0.44 21.97
CA ARG A 166 3.15 -0.60 22.91
C ARG A 166 3.30 -1.87 23.76
N LYS A 167 4.46 -2.00 24.42
CA LYS A 167 4.75 -3.02 25.44
C LYS A 167 3.93 -2.84 26.71
N ASP A 168 3.23 -1.72 26.85
CA ASP A 168 2.18 -1.54 27.83
C ASP A 168 0.80 -1.74 27.17
N PRO A 169 0.10 -2.86 27.44
CA PRO A 169 -1.25 -3.11 26.93
C PRO A 169 -2.27 -2.05 27.36
N SER A 170 -2.01 -1.30 28.44
CA SER A 170 -2.88 -0.22 28.90
C SER A 170 -2.89 1.00 27.97
N SER A 171 -1.92 1.11 27.05
CA SER A 171 -1.84 2.19 26.06
C SER A 171 -2.80 2.05 24.87
N VAL A 172 -3.50 0.91 24.73
CA VAL A 172 -4.45 0.67 23.63
C VAL A 172 -5.85 1.11 24.04
N ASP A 173 -6.28 2.28 23.55
CA ASP A 173 -7.68 2.71 23.63
C ASP A 173 -8.55 1.90 22.66
N ILE A 174 -9.11 0.80 23.17
CA ILE A 174 -10.02 -0.08 22.43
C ILE A 174 -11.31 0.65 22.03
N GLN A 175 -11.76 1.66 22.79
CA GLN A 175 -12.94 2.45 22.40
C GLN A 175 -12.62 3.28 21.16
N LYS A 176 -11.46 3.96 21.11
CA LYS A 176 -11.01 4.69 19.92
C LYS A 176 -10.86 3.75 18.72
N VAL A 177 -10.15 2.63 18.86
CA VAL A 177 -10.00 1.64 17.76
C VAL A 177 -11.35 1.18 17.21
N LEU A 178 -12.35 0.94 18.08
CA LEU A 178 -13.69 0.54 17.64
C LEU A 178 -14.51 1.67 17.01
N LEU A 179 -14.27 2.93 17.37
CA LEU A 179 -14.85 4.09 16.69
C LEU A 179 -14.26 4.24 15.29
N ASP A 180 -12.93 4.17 15.18
CA ASP A 180 -12.19 4.23 13.90
C ASP A 180 -12.67 3.08 12.97
N MET A 181 -12.76 1.84 13.46
CA MET A 181 -13.28 0.71 12.66
C MET A 181 -14.76 0.88 12.24
N ARG A 182 -15.58 1.57 13.04
CA ARG A 182 -17.00 1.81 12.74
C ARG A 182 -17.22 2.88 11.66
N GLU A 183 -16.25 3.74 11.39
CA GLU A 183 -16.26 4.65 10.24
C GLU A 183 -16.30 3.86 8.92
N TYR A 184 -15.49 2.80 8.83
CA TYR A 184 -15.41 1.94 7.64
C TYR A 184 -16.49 0.85 7.58
N ARG A 185 -17.10 0.46 8.71
CA ARG A 185 -18.18 -0.53 8.73
C ARG A 185 -19.15 -0.37 9.91
N MET A 186 -20.36 0.09 9.61
CA MET A 186 -21.45 0.13 10.58
C MET A 186 -21.78 -1.27 11.12
N GLY A 187 -22.13 -1.36 12.41
CA GLY A 187 -22.58 -2.59 13.06
C GLY A 187 -21.47 -3.52 13.58
N LEU A 188 -20.21 -3.08 13.66
CA LEU A 188 -19.17 -3.79 14.40
C LEU A 188 -19.43 -3.74 15.92
N ILE A 189 -19.38 -4.90 16.57
CA ILE A 189 -19.65 -5.12 18.01
C ILE A 189 -21.00 -4.54 18.44
N GLN A 190 -22.03 -5.38 18.44
CA GLN A 190 -23.43 -4.95 18.60
C GLN A 190 -23.94 -5.11 20.04
N THR A 191 -23.28 -5.93 20.86
CA THR A 191 -23.71 -6.19 22.26
C THR A 191 -22.62 -5.84 23.28
N PRO A 192 -23.00 -5.51 24.53
CA PRO A 192 -22.04 -5.30 25.62
C PRO A 192 -21.12 -6.51 25.86
N ASP A 193 -21.62 -7.74 25.68
CA ASP A 193 -20.81 -8.95 25.85
C ASP A 193 -19.81 -9.15 24.72
N GLN A 194 -20.14 -8.77 23.47
CA GLN A 194 -19.14 -8.75 22.38
C GLN A 194 -18.04 -7.73 22.67
N LEU A 195 -18.39 -6.54 23.20
CA LEU A 195 -17.40 -5.53 23.59
C LEU A 195 -16.49 -6.06 24.70
N ARG A 196 -17.10 -6.63 25.77
CA ARG A 196 -16.39 -7.26 26.88
C ARG A 196 -15.52 -8.45 26.45
N PHE A 197 -15.97 -9.22 25.46
CA PHE A 197 -15.18 -10.29 24.85
C PHE A 197 -13.97 -9.71 24.13
N SER A 198 -14.13 -8.69 23.28
CA SER A 198 -13.01 -8.04 22.59
C SER A 198 -11.99 -7.42 23.56
N TYR A 199 -12.44 -6.74 24.63
CA TYR A 199 -11.54 -6.27 25.68
C TYR A 199 -10.73 -7.42 26.31
N ARG A 200 -11.37 -8.55 26.62
CA ARG A 200 -10.66 -9.72 27.17
C ARG A 200 -9.74 -10.40 26.17
N ALA A 201 -10.14 -10.51 24.91
CA ALA A 201 -9.30 -11.08 23.85
C ALA A 201 -8.04 -10.24 23.60
N VAL A 202 -8.15 -8.90 23.62
CA VAL A 202 -7.00 -8.00 23.51
C VAL A 202 -6.10 -8.08 24.74
N LEU A 203 -6.66 -8.03 25.96
CA LEU A 203 -5.88 -8.14 27.20
C LEU A 203 -5.15 -9.49 27.33
N GLU A 204 -5.80 -10.58 26.93
CA GLU A 204 -5.20 -11.92 26.94
C GLU A 204 -4.13 -12.02 25.85
N GLY A 205 -4.45 -11.60 24.62
CA GLY A 205 -3.53 -11.56 23.48
C GLY A 205 -2.26 -10.76 23.75
N ALA A 206 -2.37 -9.67 24.51
CA ALA A 206 -1.23 -8.83 24.87
C ALA A 206 -0.21 -9.52 25.77
N LYS A 207 -0.58 -10.55 26.56
CA LYS A 207 0.38 -11.33 27.36
C LYS A 207 1.41 -12.04 26.47
N TYR A 208 0.94 -12.64 25.38
CA TYR A 208 1.80 -13.27 24.37
C TYR A 208 2.72 -12.25 23.69
N ILE A 209 2.19 -11.08 23.29
CA ILE A 209 2.97 -10.00 22.66
C ILE A 209 4.04 -9.43 23.61
N MET A 210 3.77 -9.36 24.93
CA MET A 210 4.75 -8.97 25.94
C MET A 210 5.87 -10.00 26.17
N GLY A 211 5.83 -11.16 25.51
CA GLY A 211 6.87 -12.20 25.55
C GLY A 211 6.52 -13.42 26.40
N ASP A 212 5.29 -13.54 26.91
CA ASP A 212 4.84 -14.77 27.57
C ASP A 212 4.40 -15.82 26.53
N CYS A 213 5.39 -16.50 25.94
CA CYS A 213 5.18 -17.56 24.97
C CYS A 213 4.43 -18.78 25.55
N SER A 214 4.33 -18.92 26.87
CA SER A 214 3.59 -20.03 27.50
C SER A 214 2.08 -19.93 27.25
N VAL A 215 1.58 -18.71 27.08
CA VAL A 215 0.16 -18.40 26.89
C VAL A 215 -0.39 -19.02 25.61
N GLN A 216 0.39 -19.08 24.54
CA GLN A 216 -0.04 -19.69 23.28
C GLN A 216 -0.27 -21.20 23.42
N LYS A 217 0.56 -21.88 24.23
CA LYS A 217 0.37 -23.30 24.54
C LYS A 217 -0.86 -23.50 25.43
N MET A 218 -1.01 -22.66 26.45
CA MET A 218 -2.18 -22.67 27.34
C MET A 218 -3.49 -22.43 26.57
N TRP A 219 -3.53 -21.52 25.59
CA TRP A 219 -4.72 -21.34 24.75
C TRP A 219 -5.09 -22.62 24.02
N ARG A 220 -4.14 -23.28 23.34
CA ARG A 220 -4.39 -24.55 22.61
C ARG A 220 -4.91 -25.65 23.53
N GLU A 221 -4.37 -25.75 24.74
CA GLU A 221 -4.84 -26.71 25.75
C GLU A 221 -6.25 -26.38 26.27
N LEU A 222 -6.61 -25.09 26.40
CA LEU A 222 -7.92 -24.64 26.87
C LEU A 222 -9.02 -24.66 25.78
N SER A 223 -8.67 -24.36 24.54
CA SER A 223 -9.57 -24.34 23.38
C SER A 223 -9.96 -25.75 22.92
N LYS A 224 -9.12 -26.76 23.22
CA LYS A 224 -9.33 -28.19 22.89
C LYS A 224 -9.56 -28.46 21.40
N GLU A 225 -8.95 -27.64 20.54
CA GLU A 225 -9.07 -27.67 19.07
C GLU A 225 -8.65 -29.02 18.50
N ASP A 226 -7.67 -29.67 19.16
CA ASP A 226 -7.11 -30.96 18.78
C ASP A 226 -7.95 -32.17 19.29
N GLN A 227 -9.12 -31.95 19.92
CA GLN A 227 -10.02 -33.04 20.28
C GLN A 227 -11.12 -33.22 19.23
N ASP A 228 -11.24 -34.46 18.72
CA ASP A 228 -12.39 -34.86 17.90
C ASP A 228 -13.72 -34.55 18.62
N PRO A 229 -14.77 -34.16 17.88
CA PRO A 229 -16.06 -33.81 18.49
C PRO A 229 -16.64 -35.01 19.24
N VAL A 230 -16.70 -34.89 20.56
CA VAL A 230 -17.35 -35.86 21.45
C VAL A 230 -18.80 -36.02 20.99
N SER A 231 -19.17 -37.22 20.58
CA SER A 231 -20.56 -37.54 20.26
C SER A 231 -21.38 -37.56 21.54
N ASP A 232 -22.16 -36.51 21.78
CA ASP A 232 -23.08 -36.42 22.92
C ASP A 232 -24.11 -37.55 22.87
N SER A 233 -23.83 -38.59 23.66
CA SER A 233 -24.77 -39.66 23.98
C SER A 233 -24.48 -40.20 25.37
N GLU A 234 -24.66 -39.37 26.39
CA GLU A 234 -25.37 -39.79 27.60
C GLU A 234 -25.92 -38.63 28.45
N SER A 235 -27.24 -38.69 28.69
CA SER A 235 -27.98 -37.99 29.76
C SER A 235 -27.88 -36.46 29.90
N LEU A 236 -28.85 -35.75 29.31
CA LEU A 236 -29.83 -34.98 30.11
C LEU A 236 -31.17 -34.91 29.35
N LEU A 237 -32.26 -35.29 30.01
CA LEU A 237 -33.62 -35.37 29.45
C LEU A 237 -34.27 -33.98 29.27
N PRO A 238 -34.90 -33.72 28.11
CA PRO A 238 -36.02 -32.81 28.00
C PRO A 238 -37.33 -33.60 27.81
N THR A 239 -38.33 -33.33 28.63
CA THR A 239 -39.70 -33.87 28.50
C THR A 239 -40.38 -33.37 27.22
N GLN A 240 -40.70 -34.26 26.28
CA GLN A 240 -41.58 -33.95 25.15
C GLN A 240 -43.08 -34.12 25.51
N PRO A 241 -43.99 -33.28 24.98
CA PRO A 241 -45.38 -33.64 24.76
C PRO A 241 -45.55 -34.50 23.48
N PRO A 242 -46.64 -35.29 23.32
CA PRO A 242 -46.56 -36.52 22.52
C PRO A 242 -47.01 -36.47 21.04
N SER A 243 -46.43 -37.40 20.27
CA SER A 243 -46.98 -38.10 19.07
C SER A 243 -46.97 -37.38 17.70
N LYS A 244 -46.20 -37.88 16.72
CA LYS A 244 -46.52 -39.00 15.79
C LYS A 244 -45.37 -39.31 14.80
N CYS A 245 -45.39 -40.54 14.27
CA CYS A 245 -44.47 -41.19 13.30
C CYS A 245 -44.64 -40.73 11.82
N PRO A 246 -43.85 -41.23 10.81
CA PRO A 246 -42.41 -41.60 10.75
C PRO A 246 -41.70 -41.37 9.35
N LEU A 247 -40.43 -41.82 9.23
CA LEU A 247 -39.67 -42.19 7.98
C LEU A 247 -39.29 -41.01 7.02
N GLU A 248 -38.21 -41.01 6.22
CA GLU A 248 -37.24 -42.01 5.69
C GLU A 248 -35.77 -41.51 5.83
N LYS A 249 -34.76 -42.29 6.24
CA LYS A 249 -33.85 -43.15 5.42
C LYS A 249 -33.23 -42.54 4.15
N TYR A 250 -31.90 -42.36 4.13
CA TYR A 250 -30.89 -43.16 3.38
C TYR A 250 -29.48 -42.62 3.73
N ASN A 251 -28.57 -43.40 4.36
CA ASN A 251 -27.53 -44.24 3.74
C ASN A 251 -26.66 -43.54 2.66
N GLY A 252 -25.32 -43.43 2.76
CA GLY A 252 -24.37 -43.75 3.86
C GLY A 252 -22.97 -44.19 3.36
N SER A 253 -21.98 -44.26 4.27
CA SER A 253 -20.71 -45.05 4.17
C SER A 253 -19.67 -44.65 3.09
N ARG A 254 -18.34 -44.90 3.22
CA ARG A 254 -17.40 -45.35 4.29
C ARG A 254 -15.98 -44.93 3.82
N VAL A 255 -15.13 -44.25 4.61
CA VAL A 255 -14.09 -44.78 5.52
C VAL A 255 -13.16 -45.87 4.94
N SER A 256 -11.84 -45.58 4.85
CA SER A 256 -10.65 -46.37 5.34
C SER A 256 -9.37 -46.07 4.52
N ARG A 257 -8.11 -46.17 5.00
CA ARG A 257 -7.42 -45.96 6.31
C ARG A 257 -5.94 -46.47 6.18
N GLY A 258 -4.97 -45.79 6.83
CA GLY A 258 -3.65 -46.34 7.26
C GLY A 258 -2.56 -46.50 6.18
N GLU A 259 -1.25 -46.65 6.48
CA GLU A 259 -0.38 -46.59 7.69
C GLU A 259 1.09 -46.44 7.12
N GLU A 260 2.02 -45.56 7.54
CA GLU A 260 2.87 -45.41 8.77
C GLU A 260 4.31 -46.04 8.72
N GLY A 261 5.32 -45.39 9.34
CA GLY A 261 6.76 -45.82 9.51
C GLY A 261 7.75 -45.46 8.36
N GLY A 262 9.07 -45.19 8.51
CA GLY A 262 10.08 -45.17 9.61
C GLY A 262 11.43 -45.80 9.13
N ASP A 263 12.67 -45.45 9.53
CA ASP A 263 13.28 -44.37 10.35
C ASP A 263 14.86 -44.41 10.20
N ALA A 264 15.65 -43.66 11.02
CA ALA A 264 17.07 -43.85 11.43
C ALA A 264 18.27 -43.10 10.75
N GLU A 265 18.78 -42.07 11.46
CA GLU A 265 20.14 -41.87 12.09
C GLU A 265 21.52 -42.13 11.39
N LEU A 266 22.46 -41.16 11.57
CA LEU A 266 23.91 -41.26 11.98
C LEU A 266 24.93 -40.35 11.23
N GLY A 267 25.94 -39.81 11.93
CA GLY A 267 27.25 -39.42 11.33
C GLY A 267 27.95 -38.13 11.83
N GLU A 268 29.12 -38.25 12.48
CA GLU A 268 29.93 -37.16 13.07
C GLU A 268 30.88 -36.36 12.12
N ARG A 269 31.41 -35.24 12.67
CA ARG A 269 32.85 -34.79 12.68
C ARG A 269 33.44 -33.80 11.64
N THR A 270 33.59 -32.55 12.12
CA THR A 270 34.84 -31.73 12.28
C THR A 270 35.74 -31.26 11.12
N THR A 271 36.32 -30.06 11.36
CA THR A 271 37.42 -29.32 10.67
C THR A 271 37.08 -28.68 9.31
N GLY A 272 37.63 -27.53 8.90
CA GLY A 272 38.51 -26.57 9.59
C GLY A 272 39.45 -25.83 8.61
N THR A 273 39.74 -24.56 8.88
CA THR A 273 40.94 -23.80 8.41
C THR A 273 40.88 -23.03 7.07
N GLU A 274 40.68 -21.71 7.21
CA GLU A 274 41.42 -20.55 6.62
C GLU A 274 41.34 -20.12 5.14
N SER A 275 41.02 -18.82 5.00
CA SER A 275 41.56 -17.88 4.00
C SER A 275 42.81 -17.20 4.58
N PRO A 276 43.76 -16.65 3.78
CA PRO A 276 43.77 -15.18 3.67
C PRO A 276 44.30 -14.55 2.35
N TYR A 277 43.62 -13.47 1.95
CA TYR A 277 44.10 -12.17 1.42
C TYR A 277 45.43 -12.00 0.64
N LYS A 278 45.37 -11.13 -0.39
CA LYS A 278 46.32 -10.01 -0.53
C LYS A 278 45.72 -8.80 -1.25
N GLU A 279 46.05 -7.61 -0.74
CA GLU A 279 45.65 -6.28 -1.22
C GLU A 279 46.57 -5.79 -2.36
N GLN A 280 46.17 -4.74 -3.09
CA GLN A 280 46.94 -3.48 -3.18
C GLN A 280 46.22 -2.36 -3.96
N ASP A 281 46.26 -1.16 -3.39
CA ASP A 281 45.88 0.12 -4.01
C ASP A 281 46.89 0.61 -5.05
N VAL A 282 46.45 1.44 -6.02
CA VAL A 282 47.18 2.65 -6.45
C VAL A 282 46.17 3.76 -6.83
N ASP A 283 46.52 4.99 -6.48
CA ASP A 283 45.77 6.24 -6.67
C ASP A 283 46.01 6.88 -8.07
N GLU A 284 45.26 7.95 -8.37
CA GLU A 284 45.71 9.21 -9.01
C GLU A 284 44.70 9.84 -9.99
N SER A 285 44.58 11.16 -9.84
CA SER A 285 43.58 12.05 -10.42
C SER A 285 43.80 12.48 -11.88
N THR A 286 42.74 12.95 -12.55
CA THR A 286 42.82 14.15 -13.41
C THR A 286 41.45 14.76 -13.69
N ALA A 287 41.37 16.09 -13.62
CA ALA A 287 40.16 16.84 -13.96
C ALA A 287 40.09 17.17 -15.45
N ASN A 288 38.89 17.21 -16.04
CA ASN A 288 38.66 17.99 -17.26
C ASN A 288 37.19 18.44 -17.40
N ALA A 289 36.99 19.76 -17.43
CA ALA A 289 35.66 20.36 -17.55
C ALA A 289 35.27 20.57 -19.02
N ARG A 290 34.03 20.22 -19.40
CA ARG A 290 33.38 20.74 -20.61
C ARG A 290 31.95 21.19 -20.32
N LYS A 291 31.80 22.48 -20.00
CA LYS A 291 30.51 23.19 -20.07
C LYS A 291 30.06 23.25 -21.54
N ARG A 292 28.77 23.10 -21.80
CA ARG A 292 28.12 23.53 -23.07
C ARG A 292 27.09 24.61 -22.72
N PRO A 293 27.01 25.72 -23.48
CA PRO A 293 26.03 26.77 -23.21
C PRO A 293 24.62 26.33 -23.62
N ARG A 294 23.62 26.93 -22.97
CA ARG A 294 22.22 26.87 -23.40
C ARG A 294 21.81 28.30 -23.75
N ASP A 295 21.32 28.50 -24.97
CA ASP A 295 20.87 29.82 -25.41
C ASP A 295 19.67 30.29 -24.59
N GLU A 296 19.80 31.47 -23.99
CA GLU A 296 18.66 32.26 -23.54
C GLU A 296 18.10 33.02 -24.74
N ARG A 297 16.82 32.80 -25.06
CA ARG A 297 16.08 33.67 -25.96
C ARG A 297 14.82 34.20 -25.28
N VAL A 298 14.99 35.32 -24.59
CA VAL A 298 13.88 36.17 -24.15
C VAL A 298 13.19 36.71 -25.39
N SER A 299 11.90 36.40 -25.56
CA SER A 299 11.03 37.07 -26.52
C SER A 299 9.93 37.82 -25.77
N ASN A 300 10.12 39.12 -25.60
CA ASN A 300 9.05 40.03 -25.23
C ASN A 300 8.02 40.10 -26.38
N CYS A 301 6.74 39.90 -26.08
CA CYS A 301 5.67 40.31 -26.98
C CYS A 301 4.39 40.66 -26.20
N THR A 302 4.16 41.97 -26.00
CA THR A 302 2.89 42.52 -25.55
C THR A 302 1.86 42.47 -26.68
N PRO A 303 0.66 41.89 -26.47
CA PRO A 303 -0.48 42.10 -27.36
C PRO A 303 -1.04 43.51 -27.15
N LYS A 304 -1.32 44.20 -28.25
CA LYS A 304 -1.98 45.52 -28.23
C LYS A 304 -3.48 45.35 -27.93
N ILE A 305 -4.04 46.31 -27.19
CA ILE A 305 -5.48 46.44 -27.00
C ILE A 305 -6.14 46.82 -28.33
N THR A 306 -7.19 46.11 -28.72
CA THR A 306 -8.16 46.52 -29.74
C THR A 306 -9.56 46.14 -29.29
N ASP A 307 -10.48 47.11 -29.22
CA ASP A 307 -11.83 46.93 -28.69
C ASP A 307 -12.69 45.93 -29.48
N PRO A 308 -13.48 45.08 -28.80
CA PRO A 308 -14.53 44.31 -29.45
C PRO A 308 -15.78 45.17 -29.67
N LYS A 309 -16.22 45.31 -30.93
CA LYS A 309 -17.54 45.90 -31.25
C LYS A 309 -18.66 44.98 -30.78
N GLN A 310 -19.71 45.59 -30.23
CA GLN A 310 -20.90 44.90 -29.71
C GLN A 310 -21.72 44.23 -30.83
N THR A 311 -22.12 42.98 -30.61
CA THR A 311 -23.27 42.34 -31.28
C THR A 311 -24.22 41.76 -30.23
N LYS A 312 -25.50 42.11 -30.34
CA LYS A 312 -26.55 41.78 -29.37
C LYS A 312 -27.04 40.34 -29.54
N PRO A 313 -27.29 39.56 -28.47
CA PRO A 313 -28.11 38.36 -28.55
C PRO A 313 -29.60 38.74 -28.56
N SER A 314 -30.36 38.13 -29.47
CA SER A 314 -31.82 38.24 -29.55
C SER A 314 -32.47 37.18 -28.66
N ILE A 315 -33.27 37.58 -27.68
CA ILE A 315 -34.06 36.68 -26.84
C ILE A 315 -35.42 36.43 -27.53
N THR A 316 -35.79 35.17 -27.73
CA THR A 316 -37.11 34.76 -28.21
C THR A 316 -38.08 34.52 -27.05
N ASP A 317 -39.32 34.99 -27.18
CA ASP A 317 -40.38 34.87 -26.17
C ASP A 317 -40.76 33.42 -25.84
N SER A 318 -40.68 33.04 -24.55
CA SER A 318 -41.58 32.03 -23.95
C SER A 318 -41.55 31.95 -22.41
N GLU A 319 -41.59 33.08 -21.68
CA GLU A 319 -41.92 33.02 -20.24
C GLU A 319 -42.70 34.27 -19.71
N LYS A 320 -44.02 34.14 -19.60
CA LYS A 320 -44.91 35.12 -18.94
C LYS A 320 -46.07 34.45 -18.18
N LYS A 321 -45.89 34.27 -16.87
CA LYS A 321 -46.90 34.33 -15.79
C LYS A 321 -46.13 34.40 -14.46
N ARG A 322 -46.07 35.57 -13.80
CA ARG A 322 -46.95 36.00 -12.68
C ARG A 322 -46.90 35.05 -11.47
N LYS A 323 -46.68 35.48 -10.22
CA LYS A 323 -46.48 36.84 -9.64
C LYS A 323 -46.00 36.71 -8.16
N ARG A 324 -44.99 37.52 -7.77
CA ARG A 324 -44.57 38.04 -6.43
C ARG A 324 -44.91 37.30 -5.09
N PRO A 325 -43.98 37.33 -4.09
CA PRO A 325 -44.18 36.79 -2.74
C PRO A 325 -44.76 37.81 -1.72
N ARG A 326 -45.25 37.33 -0.56
CA ARG A 326 -45.13 38.01 0.75
C ARG A 326 -45.64 37.18 1.96
N THR A 327 -44.91 37.34 3.08
CA THR A 327 -45.31 37.31 4.52
C THR A 327 -45.69 36.00 5.22
N SER A 328 -45.47 36.06 6.55
CA SER A 328 -45.46 35.04 7.60
C SER A 328 -46.80 34.87 8.32
N ASP A 329 -46.80 33.97 9.32
CA ASP A 329 -47.77 33.81 10.41
C ASP A 329 -49.13 33.22 9.95
N HIS A 330 -49.46 31.96 10.27
CA HIS A 330 -49.59 31.46 11.65
C HIS A 330 -49.43 29.94 11.79
#